data_AF-A0AAX6E772-F1
#
_entry.id   AF-A0AAX6E772-F1
#
_cell.length_a   1.000
_cell.length_b   1.000
_cell.length_c   1.000
_cell.angle_alpha   90.00
_cell.angle_beta   90.00
_cell.angle_gamma   90.00
#
_symmetry.space_group_name_H-M   'P 1'
#
loop_
_entity.id
_entity.type
_entity.pdbx_description
1 polymer ?
#
loop_
_entity_poly.entity_id
_entity_poly.type
_entity_poly.pdbx_seq_one_letter_code
_entity_poly.pdbx_strand_id
1 'polypeptide(L)'
;MSATGGRRSGVEASPYGQEGNLCEDGLEIHQGGSLWAEWMANRYLRRTNFWACRIDNNFSVTFKAILRCRPVLQTAICRHMKDGTTTDLWLDPWLGSKSLLELLGGQLDREAGRGLTCSRIIRDGVWRPEGYTYTAQLAEEIRLITIDASQTENTWSWAGPGTGGGPGLFCFRSCYDLVRTHHDQAEEVDFIWGKGVARKIQLCAYRLLRGRLMTRDRLLRFGMQIPDTKCVLCNEENKSMGHLFFVCPVTWHIWTEQCVQLRGGVGVDRNIRSILSWIRDHRGRDPGWARRARVLLAASVWHIWKERNRRIFEGLTTPPIGILHNIEFDVSVMAP
;
A
#
# COMPACT_ATOMS: atom_id res chain seq x y z
N MET A 1 31.71 20.46 -19.35
CA MET A 1 31.49 19.57 -18.18
C MET A 1 29.99 19.34 -18.07
N SER A 2 29.61 18.10 -18.31
CA SER A 2 28.24 17.62 -18.51
C SER A 2 27.50 17.53 -17.16
N ALA A 3 26.32 18.15 -17.05
CA ALA A 3 25.43 17.95 -15.93
C ALA A 3 24.34 16.95 -16.32
N THR A 4 24.61 15.67 -16.06
CA THR A 4 23.63 14.59 -16.04
C THR A 4 22.84 14.65 -14.73
N GLY A 5 21.60 15.09 -14.78
CA GLY A 5 20.65 15.06 -13.65
C GLY A 5 19.53 14.07 -13.94
N GLY A 6 19.61 12.87 -13.36
CA GLY A 6 18.73 11.75 -13.64
C GLY A 6 17.25 12.04 -13.38
N ARG A 7 16.40 11.69 -14.36
CA ARG A 7 14.96 11.55 -14.17
C ARG A 7 14.70 10.40 -13.20
N ARG A 8 14.27 10.73 -11.98
CA ARG A 8 13.61 9.77 -11.09
C ARG A 8 12.26 9.43 -11.70
N SER A 9 12.16 8.31 -12.41
CA SER A 9 10.90 7.64 -12.68
C SER A 9 10.49 6.86 -11.42
N GLY A 10 10.08 7.60 -10.39
CA GLY A 10 9.32 7.01 -9.29
C GLY A 10 7.87 7.03 -9.70
N VAL A 11 7.23 5.86 -9.75
CA VAL A 11 5.76 5.78 -9.71
C VAL A 11 5.37 6.45 -8.39
N GLU A 12 4.89 7.70 -8.45
CA GLU A 12 4.32 8.36 -7.27
C GLU A 12 3.10 7.55 -6.87
N ALA A 13 3.25 6.77 -5.80
CA ALA A 13 2.18 5.99 -5.23
C ALA A 13 1.02 6.92 -4.88
N SER A 14 -0.19 6.53 -5.29
CA SER A 14 -1.40 7.25 -4.93
C SER A 14 -1.51 7.34 -3.41
N PRO A 15 -1.75 8.53 -2.82
CA PRO A 15 -1.79 8.71 -1.37
C PRO A 15 -2.91 7.91 -0.66
N TYR A 16 -3.77 7.21 -1.40
CA TYR A 16 -4.95 6.53 -0.89
C TYR A 16 -4.85 4.99 -0.86
N GLY A 17 -3.77 4.37 -1.34
CA GLY A 17 -3.64 2.90 -1.32
C GLY A 17 -4.72 2.16 -2.12
N GLN A 18 -5.39 2.84 -3.07
CA GLN A 18 -6.44 2.31 -3.93
C GLN A 18 -5.91 1.71 -5.24
N GLU A 19 -4.60 1.57 -5.38
CA GLU A 19 -3.95 1.21 -6.63
C GLU A 19 -4.35 -0.18 -7.14
N GLY A 20 -4.69 -1.11 -6.23
CA GLY A 20 -5.24 -2.41 -6.60
C GLY A 20 -6.56 -2.30 -7.36
N ASN A 21 -7.51 -1.50 -6.86
CA ASN A 21 -8.80 -1.28 -7.54
C ASN A 21 -8.60 -0.56 -8.88
N LEU A 22 -7.70 0.43 -8.92
CA LEU A 22 -7.40 1.16 -10.16
C LEU A 22 -6.74 0.26 -11.22
N CYS A 23 -5.99 -0.77 -10.81
CA CYS A 23 -5.47 -1.78 -11.72
C CYS A 23 -6.60 -2.67 -12.25
N GLU A 24 -7.49 -3.15 -11.39
CA GLU A 24 -8.65 -3.94 -11.78
C GLU A 24 -9.51 -3.20 -12.81
N ASP A 25 -9.87 -1.95 -12.50
CA ASP A 25 -10.56 -1.01 -13.38
C ASP A 25 -9.85 -0.87 -14.74
N GLY A 26 -8.51 -0.73 -14.72
CA GLY A 26 -7.71 -0.61 -15.94
C GLY A 26 -7.69 -1.87 -16.78
N LEU A 27 -7.65 -3.04 -16.15
CA LEU A 27 -7.72 -4.33 -16.83
C LEU A 27 -9.11 -4.53 -17.45
N GLU A 28 -10.17 -4.18 -16.74
CA GLU A 28 -11.54 -4.27 -17.23
C GLU A 28 -11.77 -3.34 -18.44
N ILE A 29 -11.27 -2.10 -18.38
CA ILE A 29 -11.29 -1.15 -19.52
C ILE A 29 -10.52 -1.71 -20.72
N HIS A 30 -9.38 -2.35 -20.49
CA HIS A 30 -8.60 -2.95 -21.57
C HIS A 30 -9.32 -4.14 -22.22
N GLN A 31 -9.98 -4.98 -21.42
CA GLN A 31 -10.70 -6.16 -21.88
C GLN A 31 -12.06 -5.83 -22.51
N GLY A 32 -12.70 -4.73 -22.11
CA GLY A 32 -14.05 -4.38 -22.55
C GLY A 32 -15.13 -5.30 -21.98
N GLY A 33 -14.93 -5.84 -20.77
CA GLY A 33 -15.79 -6.88 -20.19
C GLY A 33 -17.11 -6.40 -19.58
N SER A 34 -17.35 -5.08 -19.50
CA SER A 34 -18.57 -4.51 -18.92
C SER A 34 -19.02 -3.22 -19.60
N LEU A 35 -20.29 -2.87 -19.40
CA LEU A 35 -20.87 -1.61 -19.89
C LEU A 35 -20.12 -0.38 -19.35
N TRP A 36 -19.64 -0.45 -18.11
CA TRP A 36 -18.84 0.62 -17.52
C TRP A 36 -17.49 0.76 -18.23
N ALA A 37 -16.79 -0.36 -18.45
CA ALA A 37 -15.52 -0.38 -19.17
C ALA A 37 -15.66 0.13 -20.60
N GLU A 38 -16.70 -0.30 -21.32
CA GLU A 38 -17.03 0.19 -22.66
C GLU A 38 -17.32 1.69 -22.67
N TRP A 39 -18.10 2.19 -21.71
CA TRP A 39 -18.38 3.62 -21.58
C TRP A 39 -17.10 4.42 -21.33
N MET A 40 -16.24 3.95 -20.42
CA MET A 40 -14.95 4.57 -20.12
C MET A 40 -14.06 4.61 -21.36
N ALA A 41 -13.96 3.50 -22.09
CA ALA A 41 -13.20 3.40 -23.33
C ALA A 41 -13.74 4.38 -24.39
N ASN A 42 -15.05 4.41 -24.61
CA ASN A 42 -15.68 5.33 -25.56
C ASN A 42 -15.48 6.80 -25.18
N ARG A 43 -15.61 7.13 -23.90
CA ARG A 43 -15.51 8.51 -23.39
C ARG A 43 -14.09 9.05 -23.44
N TYR A 44 -13.10 8.24 -23.09
CA TYR A 44 -11.72 8.69 -22.89
C TYR A 44 -10.73 8.17 -23.94
N LEU A 45 -10.82 6.91 -24.35
CA LEU A 45 -9.89 6.33 -25.32
C LEU A 45 -10.22 6.76 -26.76
N ARG A 46 -11.49 7.02 -27.10
CA ARG A 46 -11.91 7.53 -28.43
C ARG A 46 -11.29 6.73 -29.59
N ARG A 47 -11.36 5.39 -29.54
CA ARG A 47 -10.75 4.44 -30.49
C ARG A 47 -9.22 4.36 -30.49
N THR A 48 -8.55 4.99 -29.53
CA THR A 48 -7.13 4.69 -29.27
C THR A 48 -7.00 3.45 -28.39
N ASN A 49 -5.94 2.69 -28.59
CA ASN A 49 -5.61 1.56 -27.72
C ASN A 49 -5.28 2.07 -26.30
N PHE A 50 -5.72 1.33 -25.27
CA PHE A 50 -5.51 1.66 -23.86
C PHE A 50 -4.03 1.93 -23.53
N TRP A 51 -3.12 1.12 -24.06
CA TRP A 51 -1.67 1.22 -23.85
C TRP A 51 -1.06 2.46 -24.51
N ALA A 52 -1.60 2.92 -25.63
CA ALA A 52 -1.13 4.11 -26.34
C ALA A 52 -1.79 5.42 -25.90
N CYS A 53 -2.85 5.36 -25.09
CA CYS A 53 -3.58 6.55 -24.67
C CYS A 53 -2.69 7.50 -23.86
N ARG A 54 -2.56 8.75 -24.32
CA ARG A 54 -1.80 9.78 -23.60
C ARG A 54 -2.65 10.38 -22.50
N ILE A 55 -2.03 10.63 -21.36
CA ILE A 55 -2.70 11.29 -20.24
C ILE A 55 -2.95 12.74 -20.62
N ASP A 56 -4.22 13.12 -20.71
CA ASP A 56 -4.66 14.48 -21.04
C ASP A 56 -5.14 15.23 -19.78
N ASN A 57 -4.93 16.56 -19.73
CA ASN A 57 -5.36 17.38 -18.60
C ASN A 57 -6.87 17.42 -18.41
N ASN A 58 -7.66 17.18 -19.45
CA ASN A 58 -9.12 17.14 -19.40
C ASN A 58 -9.68 15.80 -18.89
N PHE A 59 -8.83 14.80 -18.66
CA PHE A 59 -9.28 13.53 -18.08
C PHE A 59 -9.58 13.67 -16.59
N SER A 60 -10.54 12.87 -16.11
CA SER A 60 -10.84 12.79 -14.67
C SER A 60 -9.62 12.33 -13.88
N VAL A 61 -9.54 12.72 -12.61
CA VAL A 61 -8.45 12.31 -11.71
C VAL A 61 -8.35 10.78 -11.65
N THR A 62 -9.49 10.10 -11.56
CA THR A 62 -9.58 8.64 -11.55
C THR A 62 -9.03 8.03 -12.83
N PHE A 63 -9.44 8.50 -14.02
CA PHE A 63 -8.95 7.93 -15.27
C PHE A 63 -7.46 8.18 -15.49
N LYS A 64 -6.95 9.36 -15.09
CA LYS A 64 -5.50 9.62 -15.07
C LYS A 64 -4.77 8.64 -14.15
N ALA A 65 -5.36 8.29 -13.00
CA ALA A 65 -4.77 7.32 -12.08
C ALA A 65 -4.78 5.89 -12.65
N ILE A 66 -5.89 5.46 -13.27
CA ILE A 66 -5.98 4.18 -14.01
C ILE A 66 -4.89 4.10 -15.09
N LEU A 67 -4.72 5.15 -15.91
CA LEU A 67 -3.68 5.18 -16.93
C LEU A 67 -2.25 5.14 -16.36
N ARG A 68 -2.04 5.54 -15.10
CA ARG A 68 -0.74 5.42 -14.42
C ARG A 68 -0.46 4.00 -13.91
N CYS A 69 -1.49 3.16 -13.76
CA CYS A 69 -1.35 1.76 -13.38
C CYS A 69 -0.86 0.85 -14.51
N ARG A 70 -0.83 1.34 -15.77
CA ARG A 70 -0.38 0.57 -16.95
C ARG A 70 0.93 -0.20 -16.74
N PRO A 71 2.03 0.39 -16.25
CA PRO A 71 3.28 -0.36 -16.06
C PRO A 71 3.13 -1.56 -15.14
N VAL A 72 2.32 -1.46 -14.09
CA VAL A 72 2.04 -2.58 -13.17
C VAL A 72 1.24 -3.66 -13.91
N LEU A 73 0.14 -3.26 -14.57
CA LEU A 73 -0.70 -4.18 -15.34
C LEU A 73 0.11 -4.94 -16.38
N GLN A 74 0.98 -4.24 -17.11
CA GLN A 74 1.81 -4.81 -18.17
C GLN A 74 2.70 -5.97 -17.68
N THR A 75 3.18 -5.89 -16.44
CA THR A 75 4.02 -6.94 -15.83
C THR A 75 3.23 -8.13 -15.28
N ALA A 76 1.91 -7.99 -15.17
CA ALA A 76 1.06 -8.90 -14.40
C ALA A 76 -0.12 -9.47 -15.18
N ILE A 77 -0.15 -9.26 -16.50
CA ILE A 77 -1.15 -9.83 -17.40
C ILE A 77 -0.47 -10.69 -18.46
N CYS A 78 -1.18 -11.71 -18.93
CA CYS A 78 -0.74 -12.58 -20.01
C CYS A 78 -1.87 -12.72 -21.02
N ARG A 79 -1.51 -12.65 -22.31
CA ARG A 79 -2.43 -12.83 -23.43
C ARG A 79 -2.46 -14.28 -23.86
N HIS A 80 -3.64 -14.89 -23.81
CA HIS A 80 -3.87 -16.20 -24.43
C HIS A 80 -4.39 -16.00 -25.85
N MET A 81 -3.66 -16.57 -26.81
CA MET A 81 -3.93 -16.36 -28.23
C MET A 81 -4.80 -17.47 -28.80
N LYS A 82 -5.83 -17.08 -29.56
CA LYS A 82 -6.63 -17.97 -30.40
C LYS A 82 -6.46 -17.62 -31.89
N ASP A 83 -7.02 -16.49 -32.31
CA ASP A 83 -6.97 -16.03 -33.71
C ASP A 83 -6.33 -14.65 -33.87
N GLY A 84 -5.99 -14.00 -32.75
CA GLY A 84 -5.37 -12.69 -32.71
C GLY A 84 -6.24 -11.53 -33.20
N THR A 85 -7.54 -11.75 -33.45
CA THR A 85 -8.45 -10.71 -33.98
C THR A 85 -8.71 -9.58 -33.00
N THR A 86 -8.64 -9.84 -31.70
CA THR A 86 -8.88 -8.86 -30.62
C THR A 86 -7.59 -8.47 -29.89
N THR A 87 -6.43 -8.69 -30.50
CA THR A 87 -5.12 -8.31 -29.94
C THR A 87 -4.43 -7.36 -30.90
N ASP A 88 -4.14 -6.13 -30.47
CA ASP A 88 -3.39 -5.16 -31.26
C ASP A 88 -1.94 -5.67 -31.44
N LEU A 89 -1.49 -5.72 -32.69
CA LEU A 89 -0.19 -6.27 -33.05
C LEU A 89 0.96 -5.50 -32.39
N TRP A 90 0.82 -4.19 -32.26
CA TRP A 90 1.93 -3.30 -31.91
C TRP A 90 1.86 -2.80 -30.48
N LEU A 91 0.65 -2.57 -29.96
CA LEU A 91 0.43 -1.81 -28.74
C LEU A 91 0.07 -2.69 -27.55
N ASP A 92 -0.58 -3.84 -27.77
CA ASP A 92 -0.91 -4.75 -26.67
C ASP A 92 0.34 -5.50 -26.18
N PRO A 93 0.48 -5.75 -24.87
CA PRO A 93 1.63 -6.43 -24.30
C PRO A 93 1.49 -7.96 -24.39
N TRP A 94 1.42 -8.50 -25.60
CA TRP A 94 1.23 -9.93 -25.83
C TRP A 94 2.54 -10.74 -25.93
N LEU A 95 3.71 -10.07 -25.87
CA LEU A 95 5.04 -10.70 -25.83
C LEU A 95 5.55 -10.78 -24.39
N GLY A 96 4.89 -11.62 -23.59
CA GLY A 96 5.13 -11.76 -22.15
C GLY A 96 4.60 -10.55 -21.36
N SER A 97 5.43 -9.51 -21.23
CA SER A 97 5.08 -8.25 -20.55
C SER A 97 5.37 -7.01 -21.38
N LYS A 98 5.60 -7.18 -22.69
CA LYS A 98 5.98 -6.09 -23.60
C LYS A 98 5.14 -6.11 -24.85
N SER A 99 4.93 -4.93 -25.39
CA SER A 99 4.36 -4.76 -26.72
C SER A 99 5.46 -4.90 -27.79
N LEU A 100 5.07 -5.27 -29.01
CA LEU A 100 6.02 -5.36 -30.13
C LEU A 100 6.67 -3.99 -30.40
N LEU A 101 5.91 -2.90 -30.28
CA LEU A 101 6.42 -1.53 -30.41
C LEU A 101 7.55 -1.23 -29.40
N GLU A 102 7.40 -1.66 -28.15
CA GLU A 102 8.42 -1.45 -27.11
C GLU A 102 9.71 -2.22 -27.40
N LEU A 103 9.59 -3.47 -27.87
CA LEU A 103 10.76 -4.28 -28.24
C LEU A 103 11.54 -3.69 -29.42
N LEU A 104 10.85 -2.96 -30.31
CA LEU A 104 11.43 -2.27 -31.45
C LEU A 104 11.88 -0.83 -31.15
N GLY A 105 11.92 -0.43 -29.86
CA GLY A 105 12.41 0.89 -29.47
C GLY A 105 11.47 2.04 -29.78
N GLY A 106 10.17 1.78 -30.00
CA GLY A 106 9.16 2.82 -30.16
C GLY A 106 9.10 3.47 -31.55
N GLN A 107 9.84 2.94 -32.54
CA GLN A 107 9.84 3.45 -33.91
C GLN A 107 8.85 2.68 -34.79
N LEU A 108 7.60 3.15 -34.81
CA LEU A 108 6.65 2.80 -35.87
C LEU A 108 6.35 4.05 -36.67
N ASP A 109 6.33 3.89 -38.00
CA ASP A 109 5.82 4.93 -38.88
C ASP A 109 4.35 5.17 -38.50
N ARG A 110 4.03 6.39 -38.06
CA ARG A 110 2.88 6.72 -37.18
C ARG A 110 1.51 6.37 -37.78
N GLU A 111 1.47 6.11 -39.09
CA GLU A 111 0.25 5.87 -39.86
C GLU A 111 0.11 4.42 -40.35
N ALA A 112 1.19 3.64 -40.49
CA ALA A 112 1.14 2.33 -41.15
C ALA A 112 0.67 1.17 -40.24
N GLY A 113 0.76 1.32 -38.91
CA GLY A 113 0.50 0.22 -37.96
C GLY A 113 -0.74 0.34 -37.07
N ARG A 114 -1.46 1.46 -37.09
CA ARG A 114 -2.58 1.67 -36.13
C ARG A 114 -3.77 0.77 -36.48
N GLY A 115 -4.19 -0.07 -35.53
CA GLY A 115 -5.35 -0.95 -35.68
C GLY A 115 -5.07 -2.24 -36.44
N LEU A 116 -3.79 -2.59 -36.68
CA LEU A 116 -3.43 -3.94 -37.10
C LEU A 116 -3.50 -4.88 -35.90
N THR A 117 -4.06 -6.06 -36.11
CA THR A 117 -4.22 -7.08 -35.09
C THR A 117 -3.31 -8.27 -35.37
N CYS A 118 -3.06 -9.09 -34.35
CA CYS A 118 -2.21 -10.27 -34.47
C CYS A 118 -2.74 -11.28 -35.52
N SER A 119 -4.03 -11.24 -35.86
CA SER A 119 -4.58 -12.08 -36.94
C SER A 119 -3.90 -11.87 -38.30
N ARG A 120 -3.19 -10.75 -38.50
CA ARG A 120 -2.39 -10.51 -39.72
C ARG A 120 -1.19 -11.44 -39.86
N ILE A 121 -0.66 -11.89 -38.73
CA ILE A 121 0.51 -12.77 -38.64
C ILE A 121 0.14 -14.15 -38.07
N ILE A 122 -1.15 -14.50 -38.08
CA ILE A 122 -1.64 -15.84 -37.74
C ILE A 122 -2.37 -16.37 -38.96
N ARG A 123 -1.92 -17.51 -39.49
CA ARG A 123 -2.57 -18.21 -40.61
C ARG A 123 -2.70 -19.68 -40.27
N ASP A 124 -3.90 -20.21 -40.45
CA ASP A 124 -4.20 -21.63 -40.18
C ASP A 124 -3.77 -22.08 -38.77
N GLY A 125 -3.94 -21.20 -37.78
CA GLY A 125 -3.57 -21.47 -36.38
C GLY A 125 -2.06 -21.43 -36.10
N VAL A 126 -1.25 -20.93 -37.04
CA VAL A 126 0.21 -20.87 -36.91
C VAL A 126 0.70 -19.43 -37.06
N TRP A 127 1.67 -19.05 -36.23
CA TRP A 127 2.37 -17.77 -36.37
C TRP A 127 3.17 -17.72 -37.68
N ARG A 128 2.89 -16.68 -38.48
CA ARG A 128 3.57 -16.29 -39.71
C ARG A 128 4.07 -14.86 -39.58
N PRO A 129 5.12 -14.63 -38.76
CA PRO A 129 5.68 -13.30 -38.51
C PRO A 129 6.37 -12.66 -39.73
N GLU A 130 6.50 -13.39 -40.84
CA GLU A 130 7.20 -12.91 -42.03
C GLU A 130 6.51 -11.67 -42.64
N GLY A 131 7.30 -10.69 -43.08
CA GLY A 131 6.78 -9.49 -43.77
C GLY A 131 6.79 -8.20 -42.96
N TYR A 132 7.33 -8.21 -41.74
CA TYR A 132 7.55 -7.01 -40.93
C TYR A 132 9.04 -6.80 -40.60
N THR A 133 9.42 -5.56 -40.31
CA THR A 133 10.81 -5.15 -40.05
C THR A 133 11.22 -5.42 -38.60
N TYR A 134 11.46 -6.68 -38.24
CA TYR A 134 12.07 -7.07 -36.96
C TYR A 134 13.07 -8.21 -37.10
N THR A 135 13.81 -8.49 -36.02
CA THR A 135 14.90 -9.47 -36.04
C THR A 135 14.39 -10.89 -36.19
N ALA A 136 15.20 -11.77 -36.79
CA ALA A 136 14.89 -13.20 -36.89
C ALA A 136 14.71 -13.85 -35.50
N GLN A 137 15.46 -13.39 -34.50
CA GLN A 137 15.31 -13.84 -33.12
C GLN A 137 13.90 -13.54 -32.58
N LEU A 138 13.41 -12.31 -32.75
CA LEU A 138 12.07 -11.94 -32.30
C LEU A 138 10.97 -12.74 -33.04
N ALA A 139 11.19 -13.03 -34.32
CA ALA A 139 10.29 -13.89 -35.08
C ALA A 139 10.22 -15.33 -34.50
N GLU A 140 11.35 -15.89 -34.05
CA GLU A 140 11.35 -17.18 -33.33
C GLU A 140 10.64 -17.08 -31.98
N GLU A 141 10.87 -16.01 -31.20
CA GLU A 141 10.19 -15.80 -29.93
C GLU A 141 8.66 -15.73 -30.10
N ILE A 142 8.17 -15.07 -31.16
CA ILE A 142 6.74 -15.06 -31.53
C ILE A 142 6.24 -16.48 -31.81
N ARG A 143 6.99 -17.28 -32.57
CA ARG A 143 6.61 -18.66 -32.92
C ARG A 143 6.49 -19.58 -31.70
N LEU A 144 7.17 -19.28 -30.60
CA LEU A 144 7.09 -20.05 -29.36
C LEU A 144 5.82 -19.78 -28.55
N ILE A 145 5.04 -18.74 -28.89
CA ILE A 145 3.79 -18.44 -28.19
C ILE A 145 2.72 -19.42 -28.62
N THR A 146 2.17 -20.15 -27.65
CA THR A 146 1.08 -21.10 -27.89
C THR A 146 -0.16 -20.39 -28.42
N ILE A 147 -0.66 -20.86 -29.56
CA ILE A 147 -2.02 -20.59 -30.03
C ILE A 147 -2.90 -21.75 -29.57
N ASP A 148 -3.82 -21.48 -28.66
CA ASP A 148 -4.65 -22.49 -28.05
C ASP A 148 -5.97 -22.65 -28.83
N ALA A 149 -6.01 -23.69 -29.67
CA ALA A 149 -7.19 -24.01 -30.48
C ALA A 149 -8.42 -24.41 -29.64
N SER A 150 -8.25 -24.75 -28.35
CA SER A 150 -9.36 -25.08 -27.46
C SER A 150 -10.12 -23.85 -26.96
N GLN A 151 -9.53 -22.65 -27.05
CA GLN A 151 -10.18 -21.42 -26.61
C GLN A 151 -11.27 -20.96 -27.57
N THR A 152 -12.36 -20.41 -27.02
CA THR A 152 -13.44 -19.82 -27.81
C THR A 152 -13.11 -18.43 -28.31
N GLU A 153 -12.24 -17.69 -27.62
CA GLU A 153 -11.81 -16.33 -27.98
C GLU A 153 -10.40 -16.04 -27.43
N ASN A 154 -9.78 -14.93 -27.87
CA ASN A 154 -8.54 -14.48 -27.25
C ASN A 154 -8.84 -13.91 -25.85
N THR A 155 -8.20 -14.43 -24.80
CA THR A 155 -8.46 -14.02 -23.41
C THR A 155 -7.24 -13.38 -22.75
N TRP A 156 -7.46 -12.58 -21.71
CA TRP A 156 -6.40 -12.02 -20.88
C TRP A 156 -6.51 -12.64 -19.49
N SER A 157 -5.40 -13.10 -18.94
CA SER A 157 -5.35 -13.63 -17.58
C SER A 157 -4.40 -12.82 -16.70
N TRP A 158 -4.67 -12.81 -15.40
CA TRP A 158 -3.74 -12.31 -14.41
C TRP A 158 -2.61 -13.31 -14.17
N ALA A 159 -1.37 -12.83 -14.30
CA ALA A 159 -0.12 -13.56 -14.14
C ALA A 159 0.78 -12.94 -13.05
N GLY A 160 0.20 -12.17 -12.12
CA GLY A 160 0.93 -11.60 -10.99
C GLY A 160 1.46 -12.66 -10.00
N PRO A 161 2.39 -12.28 -9.10
CA PRO A 161 2.99 -13.19 -8.14
C PRO A 161 1.95 -13.78 -7.18
N GLY A 162 2.15 -15.04 -6.78
CA GLY A 162 1.29 -15.74 -5.82
C GLY A 162 0.04 -16.40 -6.42
N THR A 163 -0.14 -16.40 -7.74
CA THR A 163 -1.27 -17.05 -8.45
C THR A 163 -1.12 -18.57 -8.63
N GLY A 164 -0.11 -19.20 -8.02
CA GLY A 164 0.08 -20.66 -8.12
C GLY A 164 0.45 -21.16 -9.52
N GLY A 165 0.90 -20.27 -10.42
CA GLY A 165 1.41 -20.64 -11.74
C GLY A 165 0.35 -20.95 -12.81
N GLY A 166 -0.94 -20.72 -12.52
CA GLY A 166 -2.01 -20.84 -13.51
C GLY A 166 -2.48 -19.49 -14.05
N PRO A 167 -2.92 -19.41 -15.32
CA PRO A 167 -3.68 -18.26 -15.81
C PRO A 167 -4.97 -18.12 -14.99
N GLY A 168 -5.14 -16.99 -14.32
CA GLY A 168 -6.23 -16.80 -13.37
C GLY A 168 -7.00 -15.49 -13.55
N LEU A 169 -8.12 -15.38 -12.85
CA LEU A 169 -8.85 -14.13 -12.65
C LEU A 169 -7.97 -13.12 -11.90
N PHE A 170 -8.30 -11.83 -12.03
CA PHE A 170 -7.64 -10.77 -11.29
C PHE A 170 -7.63 -11.08 -9.78
N CYS A 171 -6.46 -10.90 -9.15
CA CYS A 171 -6.30 -11.11 -7.72
C CYS A 171 -5.85 -9.81 -7.06
N PHE A 172 -6.76 -9.15 -6.34
CA PHE A 172 -6.46 -7.91 -5.62
C PHE A 172 -5.25 -8.06 -4.69
N ARG A 173 -5.11 -9.20 -4.00
CA ARG A 173 -3.98 -9.44 -3.10
C ARG A 173 -2.65 -9.44 -3.85
N SER A 174 -2.59 -10.15 -4.97
CA SER A 174 -1.41 -10.23 -5.84
C SER A 174 -1.05 -8.85 -6.40
N CYS A 175 -2.05 -8.11 -6.89
CA CYS A 175 -1.85 -6.74 -7.38
C CYS A 175 -1.38 -5.81 -6.26
N TYR A 176 -1.97 -5.88 -5.08
CA TYR A 176 -1.55 -5.07 -3.93
C TYR A 176 -0.10 -5.37 -3.52
N ASP A 177 0.31 -6.64 -3.56
CA ASP A 177 1.69 -7.06 -3.30
C ASP A 177 2.70 -6.57 -4.36
N LEU A 178 2.27 -6.38 -5.61
CA LEU A 178 3.07 -5.79 -6.69
C LEU A 178 3.25 -4.28 -6.55
N VAL A 179 2.18 -3.56 -6.21
CA VAL A 179 2.22 -2.09 -6.16
C VAL A 179 2.83 -1.59 -4.86
N ARG A 180 2.58 -2.28 -3.74
CA ARG A 180 3.05 -1.80 -2.44
C ARG A 180 4.57 -1.76 -2.41
N THR A 181 5.11 -0.65 -1.92
CA THR A 181 6.50 -0.62 -1.51
C THR A 181 6.67 -1.53 -0.29
N HIS A 182 7.45 -2.58 -0.44
CA HIS A 182 7.87 -3.39 0.71
C HIS A 182 8.87 -2.56 1.50
N HIS A 183 8.49 -2.21 2.72
CA HIS A 183 9.42 -1.72 3.71
C HIS A 183 9.77 -2.88 4.63
N ASP A 184 11.02 -2.94 5.08
CA ASP A 184 11.40 -3.86 6.14
C ASP A 184 10.41 -3.72 7.29
N GLN A 185 9.81 -4.85 7.69
CA GLN A 185 8.95 -4.86 8.87
C GLN A 185 9.81 -4.47 10.06
N ALA A 186 9.61 -3.25 10.56
CA ALA A 186 10.22 -2.85 11.81
C ALA A 186 9.64 -3.75 12.92
N GLU A 187 10.49 -4.56 13.55
CA GLU A 187 10.08 -5.51 14.61
C GLU A 187 9.21 -4.85 15.71
N GLU A 188 9.44 -3.56 15.95
CA GLU A 188 8.71 -2.70 16.88
C GLU A 188 7.22 -2.58 16.54
N VAL A 189 6.90 -2.54 15.25
CA VAL A 189 5.52 -2.45 14.73
C VAL A 189 4.83 -3.80 14.91
N ASP A 190 5.49 -4.90 14.56
CA ASP A 190 4.95 -6.25 14.71
C ASP A 190 4.69 -6.58 16.19
N PHE A 191 5.56 -6.12 17.10
CA PHE A 191 5.35 -6.28 18.52
C PHE A 191 4.03 -5.65 19.01
N ILE A 192 3.64 -4.48 18.49
CA ILE A 192 2.37 -3.83 18.86
C ILE A 192 1.16 -4.65 18.40
N TRP A 193 1.26 -5.31 17.24
CA TRP A 193 0.19 -6.09 16.62
C TRP A 193 0.06 -7.52 17.19
N GLY A 194 -0.13 -7.63 18.50
CA GLY A 194 -0.41 -8.91 19.18
C GLY A 194 -1.88 -9.37 19.15
N LYS A 195 -2.14 -10.65 19.43
CA LYS A 195 -3.49 -11.15 19.74
C LYS A 195 -3.91 -10.70 21.15
N GLY A 196 -5.22 -10.61 21.42
CA GLY A 196 -5.78 -10.32 22.75
C GLY A 196 -5.97 -8.83 23.08
N VAL A 197 -5.42 -7.92 22.26
CA VAL A 197 -5.61 -6.47 22.43
C VAL A 197 -6.56 -5.95 21.34
N ALA A 198 -7.57 -5.17 21.73
CA ALA A 198 -8.51 -4.59 20.78
C ALA A 198 -7.80 -3.72 19.72
N ARG A 199 -8.20 -3.86 18.44
CA ARG A 199 -7.55 -3.17 17.30
C ARG A 199 -7.45 -1.66 17.49
N LYS A 200 -8.43 -1.01 18.11
CA LYS A 200 -8.43 0.44 18.40
C LYS A 200 -7.27 0.86 19.33
N ILE A 201 -6.93 0.02 20.31
CA ILE A 201 -5.86 0.23 21.29
C ILE A 201 -4.51 0.06 20.60
N GLN A 202 -4.36 -1.02 19.82
CA GLN A 202 -3.14 -1.27 19.02
C GLN A 202 -2.88 -0.16 18.01
N LEU A 203 -3.93 0.31 17.33
CA LEU A 203 -3.84 1.42 16.39
C LEU A 203 -3.41 2.72 17.07
N CYS A 204 -3.85 2.97 18.30
CA CYS A 204 -3.41 4.12 19.10
C CYS A 204 -1.90 4.03 19.42
N ALA A 205 -1.44 2.88 19.91
CA ALA A 205 -0.03 2.62 20.18
C ALA A 205 0.84 2.72 18.92
N TYR A 206 0.38 2.15 17.81
CA TYR A 206 1.06 2.25 16.51
C TYR A 206 1.16 3.71 16.05
N ARG A 207 0.07 4.49 16.17
CA ARG A 207 0.09 5.92 15.85
C ARG A 207 1.07 6.69 16.73
N LEU A 208 1.18 6.37 18.02
CA LEU A 208 2.20 6.96 18.88
C LEU A 208 3.61 6.63 18.38
N LEU A 209 3.90 5.35 18.11
CA LEU A 209 5.21 4.90 17.59
C LEU A 209 5.60 5.61 16.29
N ARG A 210 4.62 5.85 15.39
CA ARG A 210 4.84 6.53 14.11
C ARG A 210 4.85 8.06 14.20
N GLY A 211 4.68 8.66 15.38
CA GLY A 211 4.62 10.11 15.49
C GLY A 211 3.26 10.72 15.11
N ARG A 212 2.22 9.90 14.86
CA ARG A 212 0.99 10.24 14.12
C ARG A 212 -0.25 10.53 14.98
N LEU A 213 -0.11 10.64 16.30
CA LEU A 213 -1.23 11.12 17.13
C LEU A 213 -1.40 12.64 16.95
N MET A 214 -2.65 13.11 16.97
CA MET A 214 -3.01 14.52 16.76
C MET A 214 -2.81 15.34 18.03
N THR A 215 -1.54 15.54 18.38
CA THR A 215 -1.16 16.44 19.47
C THR A 215 -1.15 17.90 19.01
N ARG A 216 -1.20 18.81 19.98
CA ARG A 216 -1.31 20.26 19.73
C ARG A 216 -0.11 20.80 18.92
N ASP A 217 1.10 20.27 19.11
CA ASP A 217 2.29 20.60 18.29
C ASP A 217 2.14 20.17 16.82
N ARG A 218 1.45 19.05 16.57
CA ARG A 218 1.14 18.58 15.22
C ARG A 218 0.06 19.44 14.57
N LEU A 219 -0.95 19.84 15.33
CA LEU A 219 -2.00 20.77 14.89
C LEU A 219 -1.44 22.16 14.54
N LEU A 220 -0.51 22.68 15.33
CA LEU A 220 0.21 23.94 15.01
C LEU A 220 0.99 23.83 13.69
N ARG A 221 1.65 22.69 13.43
CA ARG A 221 2.32 22.41 12.15
C ARG A 221 1.36 22.34 10.96
N PHE A 222 0.08 22.04 11.20
CA PHE A 222 -0.98 22.12 10.21
C PHE A 222 -1.60 23.53 10.07
N GLY A 223 -1.02 24.56 10.71
CA GLY A 223 -1.51 25.93 10.63
C GLY A 223 -2.71 26.24 11.51
N MET A 224 -3.11 25.34 12.41
CA MET A 224 -4.22 25.57 13.33
C MET A 224 -3.77 26.46 14.50
N GLN A 225 -4.49 27.55 14.77
CA GLN A 225 -4.24 28.40 15.93
C GLN A 225 -4.75 27.71 17.21
N ILE A 226 -3.89 27.58 18.22
CA ILE A 226 -4.23 26.95 19.50
C ILE A 226 -3.89 27.94 20.63
N PRO A 227 -4.89 28.46 21.37
CA PRO A 227 -4.70 29.57 22.30
C PRO A 227 -3.86 29.21 23.54
N ASP A 228 -3.98 27.98 24.05
CA ASP A 228 -3.24 27.53 25.24
C ASP A 228 -2.07 26.60 24.86
N THR A 229 -0.87 26.96 25.32
CA THR A 229 0.37 26.23 25.07
C THR A 229 0.69 25.09 26.05
N LYS A 230 -0.13 24.88 27.08
CA LYS A 230 0.21 23.96 28.17
C LYS A 230 -0.18 22.51 27.90
N CYS A 231 0.42 21.60 28.66
CA CYS A 231 0.02 20.20 28.74
C CYS A 231 -1.33 20.09 29.47
N VAL A 232 -2.32 19.41 28.89
CA VAL A 232 -3.64 19.28 29.53
C VAL A 232 -3.62 18.39 30.80
N LEU A 233 -2.54 17.61 30.98
CA LEU A 233 -2.42 16.70 32.12
C LEU A 233 -1.80 17.37 33.35
N CYS A 234 -0.67 18.07 33.19
CA CYS A 234 0.08 18.70 34.30
C CYS A 234 0.09 20.23 34.27
N ASN A 235 -0.48 20.87 33.24
CA ASN A 235 -0.52 22.33 33.07
C ASN A 235 0.87 23.00 32.91
N GLU A 236 1.92 22.23 32.61
CA GLU A 236 3.27 22.75 32.31
C GLU A 236 3.45 23.12 30.83
N GLU A 237 4.43 23.97 30.53
CA GLU A 237 4.77 24.41 29.17
C GLU A 237 5.56 23.33 28.40
N ASN A 238 4.88 22.27 27.95
CA ASN A 238 5.40 21.36 26.92
C ASN A 238 4.27 20.51 26.34
N LYS A 239 4.14 20.47 25.00
CA LYS A 239 3.06 19.73 24.31
C LYS A 239 3.50 18.56 23.48
N SER A 240 4.80 18.29 23.42
CA SER A 240 5.29 17.23 22.56
C SER A 240 4.63 15.91 22.95
N MET A 241 4.41 15.02 21.97
CA MET A 241 3.96 13.67 22.30
C MET A 241 4.90 13.00 23.32
N GLY A 242 6.21 13.29 23.23
CA GLY A 242 7.21 12.83 24.19
C GLY A 242 6.87 13.29 25.61
N HIS A 243 6.54 14.57 25.80
CA HIS A 243 6.12 15.05 27.10
C HIS A 243 4.80 14.42 27.55
N LEU A 244 3.75 14.50 26.72
CA LEU A 244 2.42 14.00 27.08
C LEU A 244 2.45 12.54 27.54
N PHE A 245 3.22 11.69 26.84
CA PHE A 245 3.25 10.27 27.15
C PHE A 245 4.34 9.90 28.14
N PHE A 246 5.52 10.52 28.13
CA PHE A 246 6.69 9.95 28.85
C PHE A 246 7.37 10.88 29.84
N VAL A 247 7.09 12.19 29.82
CA VAL A 247 7.74 13.16 30.73
C VAL A 247 6.75 13.78 31.71
N CYS A 248 5.49 13.96 31.31
CA CYS A 248 4.46 14.59 32.13
C CYS A 248 4.35 13.86 33.49
N PRO A 249 4.40 14.58 34.63
CA PRO A 249 4.40 13.96 35.97
C PRO A 249 3.25 12.97 36.19
N VAL A 250 2.06 13.30 35.67
CA VAL A 250 0.88 12.42 35.73
C VAL A 250 1.12 11.09 35.01
N THR A 251 1.62 11.14 33.78
CA THR A 251 1.90 9.93 33.00
C THR A 251 3.14 9.20 33.47
N TRP A 252 4.11 9.92 34.00
CA TRP A 252 5.31 9.34 34.58
C TRP A 252 4.96 8.47 35.78
N HIS A 253 4.07 8.96 36.66
CA HIS A 253 3.53 8.15 37.75
C HIS A 253 2.85 6.87 37.25
N ILE A 254 2.08 6.96 36.15
CA ILE A 254 1.50 5.77 35.52
C ILE A 254 2.62 4.79 35.11
N TRP A 255 3.63 5.24 34.35
CA TRP A 255 4.72 4.37 33.91
C TRP A 255 5.51 3.74 35.06
N THR A 256 5.76 4.48 36.15
CA THR A 256 6.49 3.94 37.30
C THR A 256 5.75 2.76 37.94
N GLU A 257 4.42 2.84 38.08
CA GLU A 257 3.61 1.73 38.59
C GLU A 257 3.64 0.54 37.62
N GLN A 258 3.58 0.79 36.31
CA GLN A 258 3.68 -0.25 35.29
C GLN A 258 5.05 -0.95 35.30
N CYS A 259 6.15 -0.20 35.52
CA CYS A 259 7.50 -0.77 35.67
C CYS A 259 7.58 -1.72 36.86
N VAL A 260 6.95 -1.37 38.00
CA VAL A 260 6.86 -2.25 39.18
C VAL A 260 6.12 -3.54 38.82
N GLN A 261 4.97 -3.44 38.13
CA GLN A 261 4.21 -4.62 37.71
C GLN A 261 4.99 -5.56 36.78
N LEU A 262 5.83 -5.00 35.91
CA LEU A 262 6.67 -5.76 34.99
C LEU A 262 7.97 -6.28 35.60
N ARG A 263 8.23 -6.00 36.89
CA ARG A 263 9.52 -6.25 37.57
C ARG A 263 10.69 -5.66 36.78
N GLY A 264 10.47 -4.51 36.15
CA GLY A 264 11.44 -3.81 35.33
C GLY A 264 12.18 -2.73 36.09
N GLY A 265 13.43 -2.46 35.69
CA GLY A 265 14.21 -1.35 36.23
C GLY A 265 13.71 0.01 35.72
N VAL A 266 13.77 1.04 36.58
CA VAL A 266 13.33 2.43 36.31
C VAL A 266 14.30 3.19 35.37
N GLY A 267 15.20 2.48 34.68
CA GLY A 267 16.33 3.06 33.93
C GLY A 267 16.14 3.20 32.41
N VAL A 268 14.94 2.97 31.88
CA VAL A 268 14.67 3.06 30.44
C VAL A 268 14.43 4.52 30.05
N ASP A 269 15.02 4.97 28.94
CA ASP A 269 14.75 6.32 28.43
C ASP A 269 13.25 6.54 28.22
N ARG A 270 12.84 7.80 28.43
CA ARG A 270 11.44 8.24 28.40
C ARG A 270 10.89 8.37 26.98
N ASN A 271 10.86 7.28 26.24
CA ASN A 271 10.24 7.20 24.92
C ASN A 271 9.78 5.78 24.56
N ILE A 272 8.82 5.69 23.63
CA ILE A 272 8.22 4.41 23.23
C ILE A 272 9.23 3.41 22.65
N ARG A 273 10.26 3.86 21.92
CA ARG A 273 11.24 2.97 21.28
C ARG A 273 12.14 2.31 22.32
N SER A 274 12.61 3.08 23.30
CA SER A 274 13.42 2.54 24.40
C SER A 274 12.62 1.55 25.24
N ILE A 275 11.33 1.82 25.50
CA ILE A 275 10.44 0.86 26.18
C ILE A 275 10.26 -0.42 25.34
N LEU A 276 10.02 -0.30 24.04
CA LEU A 276 9.90 -1.46 23.14
C LEU A 276 11.20 -2.27 23.06
N SER A 277 12.36 -1.61 22.99
CA SER A 277 13.67 -2.27 23.03
C SER A 277 13.85 -3.01 24.35
N TRP A 278 13.55 -2.35 25.48
CA TRP A 278 13.66 -2.96 26.79
C TRP A 278 12.78 -4.22 26.91
N ILE A 279 11.51 -4.14 26.48
CA ILE A 279 10.61 -5.31 26.47
C ILE A 279 11.17 -6.41 25.57
N ARG A 280 11.72 -6.05 24.39
CA ARG A 280 12.33 -7.02 23.48
C ARG A 280 13.50 -7.73 24.14
N ASP A 281 14.40 -7.02 24.79
CA ASP A 281 15.61 -7.59 25.39
C ASP A 281 15.27 -8.52 26.58
N HIS A 282 14.06 -8.36 27.15
CA HIS A 282 13.54 -9.18 28.24
C HIS A 282 12.55 -10.27 27.78
N ARG A 283 12.12 -10.26 26.50
CA ARG A 283 11.10 -11.18 25.95
C ARG A 283 11.50 -12.65 26.00
N GLY A 284 12.80 -12.94 25.96
CA GLY A 284 13.36 -14.30 25.98
C GLY A 284 13.22 -15.02 27.32
N ARG A 285 12.75 -14.33 28.37
CA ARG A 285 12.58 -14.91 29.71
C ARG A 285 11.26 -15.69 29.85
N ASP A 286 10.17 -15.22 29.23
CA ASP A 286 8.84 -15.84 29.26
C ASP A 286 7.88 -15.23 28.20
N PRO A 287 7.29 -16.03 27.28
CA PRO A 287 6.27 -15.55 26.34
C PRO A 287 5.02 -14.94 26.99
N GLY A 288 4.63 -15.42 28.18
CA GLY A 288 3.52 -14.88 28.98
C GLY A 288 3.81 -13.47 29.45
N TRP A 289 4.99 -13.25 30.04
CA TRP A 289 5.49 -11.93 30.40
C TRP A 289 5.52 -10.97 29.20
N ALA A 290 6.07 -11.39 28.06
CA ALA A 290 6.15 -10.54 26.87
C ALA A 290 4.76 -10.13 26.34
N ARG A 291 3.77 -11.03 26.44
CA ARG A 291 2.36 -10.73 26.13
C ARG A 291 1.81 -9.69 27.11
N ARG A 292 2.00 -9.88 28.40
CA ARG A 292 1.52 -8.95 29.44
C ARG A 292 2.15 -7.56 29.27
N ALA A 293 3.46 -7.48 29.04
CA ALA A 293 4.17 -6.22 28.78
C ALA A 293 3.62 -5.47 27.55
N ARG A 294 3.31 -6.19 26.46
CA ARG A 294 2.64 -5.60 25.30
C ARG A 294 1.28 -5.02 25.63
N VAL A 295 0.46 -5.77 26.36
CA VAL A 295 -0.90 -5.34 26.74
C VAL A 295 -0.83 -4.12 27.64
N LEU A 296 0.03 -4.13 28.67
CA LEU A 296 0.24 -3.00 29.58
C LEU A 296 0.71 -1.75 28.82
N LEU A 297 1.68 -1.88 27.91
CA LEU A 297 2.14 -0.77 27.06
C LEU A 297 0.98 -0.20 26.23
N ALA A 298 0.24 -1.05 25.53
CA ALA A 298 -0.82 -0.62 24.64
C ALA A 298 -2.00 0.00 25.41
N ALA A 299 -2.39 -0.58 26.54
CA ALA A 299 -3.45 -0.09 27.43
C ALA A 299 -3.06 1.26 28.05
N SER A 300 -1.82 1.41 28.54
CA SER A 300 -1.32 2.66 29.11
C SER A 300 -1.38 3.80 28.09
N VAL A 301 -0.89 3.56 26.87
CA VAL A 301 -0.97 4.55 25.78
C VAL A 301 -2.43 4.91 25.47
N TRP A 302 -3.31 3.92 25.42
CA TRP A 302 -4.72 4.16 25.14
C TRP A 302 -5.41 4.99 26.23
N HIS A 303 -5.22 4.65 27.50
CA HIS A 303 -5.85 5.35 28.61
C HIS A 303 -5.30 6.77 28.81
N ILE A 304 -3.99 6.98 28.61
CA ILE A 304 -3.40 8.33 28.58
C ILE A 304 -4.03 9.16 27.44
N TRP A 305 -4.17 8.57 26.24
CA TRP A 305 -4.79 9.26 25.11
C TRP A 305 -6.27 9.57 25.36
N LYS A 306 -7.00 8.63 25.95
CA LYS A 306 -8.41 8.78 26.31
C LYS A 306 -8.59 9.90 27.34
N GLU A 307 -7.78 9.91 28.40
CA GLU A 307 -7.82 10.95 29.44
C GLU A 307 -7.50 12.34 28.84
N ARG A 308 -6.49 12.44 27.98
CA ARG A 308 -6.18 13.69 27.27
C ARG A 308 -7.40 14.20 26.49
N ASN A 309 -8.08 13.32 25.76
CA ASN A 309 -9.25 13.72 24.97
C ASN A 309 -10.42 14.11 25.87
N ARG A 310 -10.64 13.35 26.95
CA ARG A 310 -11.67 13.62 27.94
C ARG A 310 -11.53 15.01 28.55
N ARG A 311 -10.32 15.40 28.97
CA ARG A 311 -10.06 16.75 29.52
C ARG A 311 -10.30 17.87 28.50
N ILE A 312 -10.02 17.62 27.22
CA ILE A 312 -10.13 18.64 26.17
C ILE A 312 -11.57 18.81 25.68
N PHE A 313 -12.29 17.72 25.48
CA PHE A 313 -13.60 17.74 24.83
C PHE A 313 -14.76 17.67 25.82
N GLU A 314 -14.55 17.11 27.02
CA GLU A 314 -15.58 16.94 28.05
C GLU A 314 -15.30 17.80 29.29
N GLY A 315 -14.09 18.34 29.45
CA GLY A 315 -13.70 19.10 30.66
C GLY A 315 -13.60 18.24 31.93
N LEU A 316 -13.67 16.91 31.82
CA LEU A 316 -13.62 15.98 32.94
C LEU A 316 -12.18 15.49 33.18
N THR A 317 -11.80 15.41 34.46
CA THR A 317 -10.47 14.95 34.89
C THR A 317 -10.58 13.71 35.76
N THR A 318 -9.82 12.67 35.42
CA THR A 318 -9.64 11.46 36.23
C THR A 318 -8.33 11.58 37.02
N PRO A 319 -8.31 11.31 38.34
CA PRO A 319 -7.07 11.27 39.10
C PRO A 319 -6.17 10.12 38.60
N PRO A 320 -4.82 10.22 38.73
CA PRO A 320 -3.89 9.21 38.21
C PRO A 320 -4.20 7.78 38.66
N ILE A 321 -4.60 7.60 39.93
CA ILE A 321 -5.00 6.30 40.47
C ILE A 321 -6.22 5.69 39.76
N GLY A 322 -7.19 6.51 39.36
CA GLY A 322 -8.34 6.05 38.60
C GLY A 322 -7.95 5.62 37.18
N ILE A 323 -6.96 6.27 36.58
CA ILE A 323 -6.40 5.86 35.28
C ILE A 323 -5.69 4.51 35.41
N LEU A 324 -4.91 4.32 36.48
CA LEU A 324 -4.24 3.05 36.78
C LEU A 324 -5.23 1.90 36.95
N HIS A 325 -6.28 2.08 37.76
CA HIS A 325 -7.32 1.05 37.91
C HIS A 325 -7.98 0.67 36.57
N ASN A 326 -8.23 1.66 35.69
CA ASN A 326 -8.79 1.38 34.36
C ASN A 326 -7.81 0.59 33.47
N ILE A 327 -6.51 0.88 33.56
CA ILE A 327 -5.47 0.13 32.85
C ILE A 327 -5.42 -1.32 33.36
N GLU A 328 -5.38 -1.51 34.67
CA GLU A 328 -5.32 -2.83 35.31
C GLU A 328 -6.54 -3.69 34.99
N PHE A 329 -7.74 -3.09 35.04
CA PHE A 329 -8.97 -3.75 34.64
C PHE A 329 -8.87 -4.23 33.18
N ASP A 330 -8.53 -3.34 32.25
CA ASP A 330 -8.41 -3.70 30.82
C ASP A 330 -7.32 -4.76 30.58
N VAL A 331 -6.21 -4.70 31.31
CA VAL A 331 -5.13 -5.68 31.20
C VAL A 331 -5.57 -7.05 31.71
N SER A 332 -6.28 -7.12 32.84
CA SER A 332 -6.78 -8.40 33.37
C SER A 332 -7.78 -9.07 32.42
N VAL A 333 -8.56 -8.29 31.67
CA VAL A 333 -9.47 -8.80 30.63
C VAL A 333 -8.72 -9.22 29.35
N MET A 334 -7.71 -8.46 28.92
CA MET A 334 -6.99 -8.69 27.65
C MET A 334 -5.84 -9.70 27.75
N ALA A 335 -5.29 -9.89 28.95
CA ALA A 335 -4.20 -10.81 29.26
C ALA A 335 -4.48 -11.53 30.60
N PRO A 336 -5.49 -12.41 30.64
CA PRO A 336 -5.88 -13.16 31.83
C PRO A 336 -4.78 -14.10 32.33
#